data_AF-A0A4S8RSF8-F1
#
_entry.id   AF-A0A4S8RSF8-F1
#
_cell.length_a   1.000
_cell.length_b   1.000
_cell.length_c   1.000
_cell.angle_alpha   90.00
_cell.angle_beta   90.00
_cell.angle_gamma   90.00
#
_symmetry.space_group_name_H-M   'P 1'
#
loop_
_entity.id
_entity.type
_entity.pdbx_description
1 polymer ?
#
loop_
_entity_poly.entity_id
_entity_poly.type
_entity_poly.pdbx_seq_one_letter_code
_entity_poly.pdbx_strand_id
1 'polypeptide(L)'
;MPILDLYEHGDHRKNLAHFATLATLAAVDGEINPEEKAILDKFAFKLDITEAEYKEVMKRENKYPIETPHSGEKRYQRLYEFFQIIFSDHEIDAQERKIVEKYAIGLGFPPNIASQIIEKSIAIFTGRIDFEDYHRIMQKG
;
A
#
# COMPACT_ATOMS: atom_id res chain seq x y z
N MET A 1 -20.13 -5.21 0.93
CA MET A 1 -19.25 -5.90 1.89
C MET A 1 -18.15 -4.89 2.27
N PRO A 2 -17.93 -4.60 3.56
CA PRO A 2 -16.86 -3.71 4.02
C PRO A 2 -15.47 -4.19 3.55
N ILE A 3 -14.53 -3.26 3.37
CA ILE A 3 -13.15 -3.62 2.99
C ILE A 3 -12.45 -4.37 4.14
N LEU A 4 -12.79 -4.09 5.41
CA LEU A 4 -12.30 -4.88 6.54
C LEU A 4 -12.50 -6.37 6.35
N ASP A 5 -13.69 -6.78 5.87
CA ASP A 5 -14.01 -8.20 5.65
C ASP A 5 -13.07 -8.83 4.62
N LEU A 6 -12.61 -8.06 3.62
CA LEU A 6 -11.62 -8.56 2.65
C LEU A 6 -10.25 -8.82 3.29
N TYR A 7 -9.84 -8.01 4.26
CA TYR A 7 -8.57 -8.19 4.96
C TYR A 7 -8.57 -9.35 5.96
N GLU A 8 -9.73 -9.73 6.48
CA GLU A 8 -9.93 -10.86 7.42
C GLU A 8 -10.13 -12.20 6.69
N HIS A 9 -9.94 -12.21 5.38
CA HIS A 9 -10.09 -13.38 4.53
C HIS A 9 -8.80 -13.65 3.73
N GLY A 10 -8.71 -14.84 3.10
CA GLY A 10 -7.47 -15.35 2.48
C GLY A 10 -6.71 -14.37 1.56
N ASP A 11 -5.42 -14.64 1.36
CA ASP A 11 -4.41 -13.71 0.82
C ASP A 11 -4.85 -12.88 -0.40
N HIS A 12 -5.55 -13.48 -1.36
CA HIS A 12 -6.07 -12.75 -2.54
C HIS A 12 -7.03 -11.60 -2.21
N ARG A 13 -7.89 -11.77 -1.20
CA ARG A 13 -8.83 -10.71 -0.79
C ARG A 13 -8.11 -9.54 -0.10
N LYS A 14 -7.02 -9.81 0.63
CA LYS A 14 -6.14 -8.75 1.16
C LYS A 14 -5.51 -7.96 0.00
N ASN A 15 -5.01 -8.65 -1.01
CA ASN A 15 -4.43 -8.00 -2.19
C ASN A 15 -5.44 -7.09 -2.90
N LEU A 16 -6.66 -7.59 -3.13
CA LEU A 16 -7.75 -6.80 -3.70
C LEU A 16 -8.06 -5.55 -2.84
N ALA A 17 -8.04 -5.69 -1.53
CA ALA A 17 -8.27 -4.57 -0.61
C ALA A 17 -7.14 -3.52 -0.67
N HIS A 18 -5.88 -3.95 -0.80
CA HIS A 18 -4.75 -3.06 -1.04
C HIS A 18 -4.94 -2.31 -2.37
N PHE A 19 -5.22 -3.03 -3.45
CA PHE A 19 -5.41 -2.44 -4.77
C PHE A 19 -6.57 -1.44 -4.81
N ALA A 20 -7.72 -1.80 -4.23
CA ALA A 20 -8.88 -0.91 -4.13
C ALA A 20 -8.55 0.38 -3.38
N THR A 21 -7.74 0.29 -2.31
CA THR A 21 -7.29 1.47 -1.57
C THR A 21 -6.40 2.38 -2.43
N LEU A 22 -5.47 1.80 -3.20
CA LEU A 22 -4.60 2.55 -4.12
C LEU A 22 -5.41 3.26 -5.21
N ALA A 23 -6.34 2.56 -5.86
CA ALA A 23 -7.19 3.12 -6.90
C ALA A 23 -8.06 4.27 -6.37
N THR A 24 -8.67 4.11 -5.20
CA THR A 24 -9.44 5.19 -4.55
C THR A 24 -8.56 6.41 -4.26
N LEU A 25 -7.34 6.21 -3.75
CA LEU A 25 -6.41 7.30 -3.43
C LEU A 25 -5.88 8.03 -4.67
N ALA A 26 -5.69 7.31 -5.78
CA ALA A 26 -5.31 7.90 -7.06
C ALA A 26 -6.45 8.79 -7.61
N ALA A 27 -7.72 8.39 -7.43
CA ALA A 27 -8.88 9.14 -7.90
C ALA A 27 -9.28 10.34 -7.00
N VAL A 28 -8.60 10.59 -5.87
CA VAL A 28 -8.98 11.68 -4.93
C VAL A 28 -8.92 13.06 -5.58
N ASP A 29 -7.92 13.29 -6.42
CA ASP A 29 -7.66 14.60 -7.04
C ASP A 29 -8.45 14.79 -8.37
N GLY A 30 -9.26 13.79 -8.77
CA GLY A 30 -10.06 13.83 -9.99
C GLY A 30 -9.98 12.54 -10.81
N GLU A 31 -9.97 12.67 -12.14
CA GLU A 31 -9.82 11.53 -13.03
C GLU A 31 -8.37 11.01 -13.01
N ILE A 32 -8.22 9.69 -12.91
CA ILE A 32 -6.92 9.01 -12.97
C ILE A 32 -6.29 9.30 -14.33
N ASN A 33 -5.13 9.94 -14.32
CA ASN A 33 -4.40 10.29 -15.54
C ASN A 33 -3.61 9.07 -16.10
N PRO A 34 -3.05 9.16 -17.32
CA PRO A 34 -2.32 8.04 -17.92
C PRO A 34 -1.11 7.54 -17.11
N GLU A 35 -0.41 8.43 -16.41
CA GLU A 35 0.74 8.07 -15.58
C GLU A 35 0.29 7.31 -14.33
N GLU A 36 -0.74 7.81 -13.64
CA GLU A 36 -1.35 7.15 -12.48
C GLU A 36 -1.93 5.79 -12.86
N LYS A 37 -2.56 5.70 -14.03
CA LYS A 37 -3.06 4.42 -14.55
C LYS A 37 -1.93 3.42 -14.76
N ALA A 38 -0.81 3.83 -15.36
CA ALA A 38 0.33 2.95 -15.58
C ALA A 38 0.89 2.41 -14.25
N ILE A 39 0.92 3.25 -13.21
CA ILE A 39 1.34 2.82 -11.87
C ILE A 39 0.33 1.85 -11.25
N LEU A 40 -0.97 2.11 -11.38
CA LEU A 40 -2.01 1.19 -10.94
C LEU A 40 -1.95 -0.15 -11.68
N ASP A 41 -1.64 -0.16 -12.98
CA ASP A 41 -1.45 -1.39 -13.76
C ASP A 41 -0.29 -2.22 -13.20
N LYS A 42 0.82 -1.57 -12.83
CA LYS A 42 1.96 -2.25 -12.17
C LYS A 42 1.57 -2.82 -10.81
N PHE A 43 0.85 -2.06 -9.97
CA PHE A 43 0.41 -2.56 -8.67
C PHE A 43 -0.61 -3.68 -8.79
N ALA A 44 -1.53 -3.61 -9.76
CA ALA A 44 -2.46 -4.68 -10.05
C ALA A 44 -1.73 -5.98 -10.41
N PHE A 45 -0.69 -5.89 -11.23
CA PHE A 45 0.17 -7.04 -11.54
C PHE A 45 0.87 -7.59 -10.30
N LYS A 46 1.52 -6.73 -9.49
CA LYS A 46 2.23 -7.16 -8.27
C LYS A 46 1.28 -7.80 -7.23
N LEU A 47 0.05 -7.30 -7.14
CA LEU A 47 -0.98 -7.77 -6.21
C LEU A 47 -1.81 -8.94 -6.76
N ASP A 48 -1.46 -9.50 -7.92
CA ASP A 48 -2.19 -10.61 -8.56
C ASP A 48 -3.68 -10.29 -8.83
N ILE A 49 -3.99 -9.04 -9.20
CA ILE A 49 -5.36 -8.59 -9.43
C ILE A 49 -5.83 -9.05 -10.81
N THR A 50 -6.96 -9.76 -10.85
CA THR A 50 -7.54 -10.20 -12.11
C THR A 50 -8.12 -9.03 -12.91
N GLU A 51 -8.24 -9.17 -14.23
CA GLU A 51 -8.83 -8.14 -15.10
C GLU A 51 -10.27 -7.77 -14.68
N ALA A 52 -11.04 -8.76 -14.22
CA ALA A 52 -12.40 -8.55 -13.74
C ALA A 52 -12.42 -7.70 -12.46
N GLU A 53 -11.56 -8.00 -11.50
CA GLU A 53 -11.41 -7.23 -10.26
C GLU A 53 -10.88 -5.82 -10.53
N TYR A 54 -9.90 -5.68 -11.42
CA TYR A 54 -9.38 -4.39 -11.84
C TYR A 54 -10.51 -3.51 -12.40
N LYS A 55 -11.31 -4.05 -13.34
CA LYS A 55 -12.44 -3.34 -13.93
C LYS A 55 -13.48 -2.96 -12.89
N GLU A 56 -13.76 -3.86 -11.95
CA GLU A 56 -14.70 -3.60 -10.85
C GLU A 56 -14.20 -2.46 -9.96
N VAL A 57 -12.92 -2.49 -9.60
CA VAL A 57 -12.29 -1.47 -8.74
C VAL A 57 -12.31 -0.08 -9.37
N MET A 58 -12.12 0.00 -10.69
CA MET A 58 -11.98 1.26 -11.43
C MET A 58 -13.33 1.89 -11.83
N LYS A 59 -14.46 1.27 -11.51
CA LYS A 59 -15.80 1.85 -11.75
C LYS A 59 -16.02 3.12 -10.94
N ARG A 60 -16.56 4.18 -11.56
CA ARG A 60 -16.83 5.47 -10.89
C ARG A 60 -17.87 5.35 -9.79
N GLU A 61 -18.84 4.46 -9.98
CA GLU A 61 -19.90 4.15 -9.02
C GLU A 61 -19.39 3.36 -7.82
N ASN A 62 -18.20 2.74 -7.93
CA ASN A 62 -17.66 1.88 -6.90
C ASN A 62 -16.82 2.71 -5.92
N LYS A 63 -17.47 3.10 -4.82
CA LYS A 63 -16.82 3.84 -3.74
C LYS A 63 -16.33 2.85 -2.69
N TYR A 64 -15.11 2.38 -2.87
CA TYR A 64 -14.41 1.61 -1.83
C TYR A 64 -14.10 2.55 -0.66
N PRO A 65 -14.75 2.38 0.51
CA PRO A 65 -14.45 3.23 1.65
C PRO A 65 -13.02 2.97 2.12
N ILE A 66 -12.19 4.00 2.21
CA ILE A 66 -10.87 3.88 2.82
C ILE A 66 -11.07 3.69 4.32
N GLU A 67 -11.11 2.45 4.77
CA GLU A 67 -11.23 2.12 6.18
C GLU A 67 -9.86 2.11 6.86
N THR A 68 -9.63 3.18 7.63
CA THR A 68 -8.43 3.37 8.44
C THR A 68 -8.41 2.35 9.59
N PRO A 69 -7.35 1.54 9.76
CA PRO A 69 -7.22 0.66 10.91
C PRO A 69 -7.31 1.42 12.24
N HIS A 70 -8.09 0.87 13.16
CA HIS A 70 -8.37 1.47 14.46
C HIS A 70 -7.17 1.49 15.42
N SER A 71 -6.19 0.59 15.26
CA SER A 71 -4.98 0.55 16.10
C SER A 71 -3.72 0.79 15.29
N GLY A 72 -2.71 1.41 15.91
CA GLY A 72 -1.41 1.65 15.29
C GLY A 72 -0.72 0.37 14.83
N GLU A 73 -0.79 -0.70 15.62
CA GLU A 73 -0.28 -2.02 15.26
C GLU A 73 -0.88 -2.55 13.96
N LYS A 74 -2.21 -2.48 13.81
CA LYS A 74 -2.87 -2.92 12.57
C LYS A 74 -2.47 -2.07 11.36
N ARG A 75 -2.13 -0.79 11.54
CA ARG A 75 -1.60 0.06 10.45
C ARG A 75 -0.23 -0.43 9.99
N TYR A 76 0.67 -0.72 10.93
CA TYR A 76 1.99 -1.28 10.61
C TYR A 76 1.89 -2.67 10.00
N GLN A 77 0.99 -3.52 10.49
CA GLN A 77 0.76 -4.85 9.92
C GLN A 77 0.31 -4.76 8.45
N ARG A 78 -0.70 -3.93 8.14
CA ARG A 78 -1.16 -3.75 6.75
C ARG A 78 -0.07 -3.18 5.85
N LEU A 79 0.71 -2.23 6.36
CA LEU A 79 1.83 -1.68 5.61
C LEU A 79 2.90 -2.74 5.33
N TYR A 80 3.22 -3.57 6.31
CA TYR A 80 4.17 -4.67 6.17
C TYR A 80 3.70 -5.69 5.13
N GLU A 81 2.45 -6.17 5.24
CA GLU A 81 1.85 -7.11 4.27
C GLU A 81 1.87 -6.54 2.84
N PHE A 82 1.53 -5.26 2.69
CA PHE A 82 1.59 -4.57 1.40
C PHE A 82 3.02 -4.54 0.84
N PHE A 83 4.01 -4.14 1.65
CA PHE A 83 5.41 -4.06 1.23
C PHE A 83 6.00 -5.42 0.86
N GLN A 84 5.62 -6.51 1.55
CA GLN A 84 6.04 -7.87 1.18
C GLN A 84 5.70 -8.21 -0.27
N ILE A 85 4.60 -7.69 -0.79
CA ILE A 85 4.13 -7.98 -2.14
C ILE A 85 4.78 -7.04 -3.15
N ILE A 86 4.73 -5.73 -2.89
CA ILE A 86 5.15 -4.72 -3.88
C ILE A 86 6.67 -4.61 -4.06
N PHE A 87 7.46 -5.11 -3.11
CA PHE A 87 8.93 -5.19 -3.18
C PHE A 87 9.45 -6.56 -3.59
N SER A 88 8.61 -7.44 -4.16
CA SER A 88 9.03 -8.76 -4.63
C SER A 88 10.09 -8.71 -5.75
N ASP A 89 10.17 -7.61 -6.48
CA ASP A 89 11.19 -7.29 -7.49
C ASP A 89 12.28 -6.31 -6.97
N HIS A 90 12.26 -5.98 -5.68
CA HIS A 90 13.20 -5.08 -4.98
C HIS A 90 13.27 -3.62 -5.46
N GLU A 91 12.32 -3.13 -6.25
CA GLU A 91 12.35 -1.77 -6.78
C GLU A 91 11.01 -1.04 -6.62
N ILE A 92 11.09 0.25 -6.25
CA ILE A 92 10.02 1.22 -6.48
C ILE A 92 10.59 2.50 -7.06
N ASP A 93 9.91 3.09 -8.03
CA ASP A 93 10.29 4.38 -8.61
C ASP A 93 9.72 5.57 -7.82
N ALA A 94 10.11 6.79 -8.22
CA ALA A 94 9.70 8.01 -7.53
C ALA A 94 8.20 8.31 -7.66
N GLN A 95 7.53 7.84 -8.72
CA GLN A 95 6.09 8.03 -8.90
C GLN A 95 5.30 6.99 -8.09
N GLU A 96 5.74 5.73 -8.09
CA GLU A 96 5.22 4.66 -7.23
C GLU A 96 5.32 5.05 -5.75
N ARG A 97 6.47 5.61 -5.33
CA ARG A 97 6.67 6.10 -3.96
C ARG A 97 5.59 7.10 -3.54
N LYS A 98 5.17 8.02 -4.42
CA LYS A 98 4.11 9.00 -4.10
C LYS A 98 2.78 8.32 -3.82
N ILE A 99 2.42 7.28 -4.59
CA ILE A 99 1.19 6.53 -4.36
C ILE A 99 1.29 5.73 -3.04
N VAL A 100 2.45 5.14 -2.75
CA VAL A 100 2.70 4.41 -1.50
C VAL A 100 2.65 5.34 -0.27
N GLU A 101 3.11 6.59 -0.38
CA GLU A 101 2.95 7.60 0.67
C GLU A 101 1.47 7.98 0.88
N LYS A 102 0.71 8.20 -0.21
CA LYS A 102 -0.76 8.39 -0.13
C LYS A 102 -1.42 7.18 0.55
N TYR A 103 -0.95 5.97 0.27
CA TYR A 103 -1.44 4.73 0.89
C TYR A 103 -1.22 4.71 2.41
N ALA A 104 -0.01 5.04 2.88
CA ALA A 104 0.26 5.16 4.31
C ALA A 104 -0.63 6.22 4.99
N ILE A 105 -0.88 7.35 4.33
CA ILE A 105 -1.82 8.36 4.83
C ILE A 105 -3.25 7.79 4.91
N GLY A 106 -3.69 7.03 3.90
CA GLY A 106 -4.98 6.32 3.91
C GLY A 106 -5.13 5.28 5.02
N LEU A 107 -4.02 4.66 5.43
CA LEU A 107 -3.95 3.81 6.63
C LEU A 107 -3.99 4.61 7.94
N GLY A 108 -3.95 5.95 7.89
CA GLY A 108 -4.07 6.82 9.05
C GLY A 108 -2.74 7.26 9.67
N PHE A 109 -1.62 7.10 8.96
CA PHE A 109 -0.38 7.74 9.38
C PHE A 109 -0.45 9.25 9.11
N PRO A 110 -0.02 10.12 10.05
CA PRO A 110 0.10 11.55 9.80
C PRO A 110 1.02 11.83 8.60
N PRO A 111 0.73 12.81 7.71
CA PRO A 111 1.53 13.03 6.51
C PRO A 111 3.04 13.24 6.76
N ASN A 112 3.40 13.96 7.82
CA ASN A 112 4.80 14.19 8.21
C ASN A 112 5.52 12.90 8.67
N ILE A 113 4.76 11.91 9.15
CA ILE A 113 5.28 10.62 9.58
C ILE A 113 5.25 9.60 8.45
N ALA A 114 4.25 9.66 7.56
CA ALA A 114 4.08 8.73 6.45
C ALA A 114 5.33 8.64 5.58
N SER A 115 5.93 9.77 5.16
CA SER A 115 7.14 9.76 4.33
C SER A 115 8.32 9.07 5.02
N GLN A 116 8.51 9.31 6.33
CA GLN A 116 9.58 8.68 7.12
C GLN A 116 9.35 7.16 7.27
N ILE A 117 8.10 6.76 7.49
CA ILE A 117 7.73 5.34 7.58
C ILE A 117 7.98 4.65 6.23
N ILE A 118 7.60 5.28 5.12
CA ILE A 118 7.83 4.72 3.79
C ILE A 118 9.33 4.61 3.52
N GLU A 119 10.12 5.64 3.81
CA GLU A 119 11.59 5.59 3.65
C GLU A 119 12.22 4.44 4.43
N LYS A 120 11.86 4.28 5.71
CA LYS A 120 12.32 3.16 6.54
C LYS A 120 11.85 1.80 6.02
N SER A 121 10.63 1.71 5.51
CA SER A 121 10.09 0.48 4.94
C SER A 121 10.87 0.10 3.68
N ILE A 122 11.15 1.05 2.78
CA ILE A 122 11.99 0.82 1.59
C ILE A 122 13.39 0.34 2.00
N ALA A 123 14.01 1.00 2.99
CA ALA A 123 15.32 0.64 3.52
C ALA A 123 15.36 -0.81 4.02
N ILE A 124 14.34 -1.22 4.81
CA ILE A 124 14.20 -2.59 5.31
C ILE A 124 14.05 -3.61 4.15
N PHE A 125 13.13 -3.35 3.21
CA PHE A 125 12.80 -4.31 2.14
C PHE A 125 13.84 -4.35 1.00
N THR A 126 14.75 -3.37 0.94
CA THR A 126 15.91 -3.37 0.04
C THR A 126 17.20 -3.84 0.72
N GLY A 127 17.15 -4.23 2.00
CA GLY A 127 18.32 -4.64 2.78
C GLY A 127 19.30 -3.51 3.10
N ARG A 128 18.91 -2.25 2.88
CA ARG A 128 19.71 -1.06 3.19
C ARG A 128 19.39 -0.57 4.59
N ILE A 129 19.85 -1.29 5.60
CA ILE A 129 19.65 -0.92 7.01
C ILE A 129 20.90 -0.18 7.51
N ASP A 130 20.73 1.01 8.10
CA ASP A 130 21.84 1.73 8.71
C ASP A 130 22.27 1.10 10.04
N PHE A 131 23.41 1.54 10.58
CA PHE A 131 23.95 0.98 11.80
C PHE A 131 23.05 1.20 13.03
N GLU A 132 22.37 2.34 13.12
CA GLU A 132 21.52 2.69 14.28
C GLU A 132 20.30 1.76 14.33
N ASP A 133 19.62 1.58 13.20
CA ASP A 133 18.49 0.66 13.07
C ASP A 133 18.92 -0.80 13.27
N TYR A 134 20.06 -1.21 12.69
CA TYR A 134 20.64 -2.55 12.92
C TYR A 134 20.89 -2.80 14.42
N HIS A 135 21.58 -1.88 15.09
CA HIS A 135 21.91 -2.00 16.49
C HIS A 135 20.65 -2.10 17.36
N ARG A 136 19.62 -1.29 17.08
CA ARG A 136 18.34 -1.33 17.78
C ARG A 136 17.62 -2.67 17.61
N ILE A 137 17.66 -3.27 16.41
CA ILE A 137 17.08 -4.59 16.15
C ILE A 137 17.82 -5.64 16.98
N MET A 138 19.16 -5.61 17.00
CA MET A 138 19.98 -6.59 17.74
C MET A 138 19.88 -6.46 19.26
N GLN A 139 19.50 -5.28 19.78
CA GLN A 139 19.26 -5.08 21.21
C GLN A 139 17.86 -5.50 21.68
N LYS A 140 16.92 -5.76 20.78
CA LYS A 140 15.63 -6.36 21.12
C LYS A 140 15.80 -7.87 21.28
N GLY A 141 16.33 -8.27 22.43
CA GLY A 141 16.39 -9.65 22.94
C GLY A 141 15.74 -9.74 24.31
#